data_AF-A0A952AKP1-F1
#
_entry.id   AF-A0A952AKP1-F1
#
_cell.length_a   1.000
_cell.length_b   1.000
_cell.length_c   1.000
_cell.angle_alpha   90.00
_cell.angle_beta   90.00
_cell.angle_gamma   90.00
#
_symmetry.space_group_name_H-M   'P 1'
#
loop_
_entity.id
_entity.type
_entity.pdbx_description
1 polymer ?
#
loop_
_entity_poly.entity_id
_entity_poly.type
_entity_poly.pdbx_seq_one_letter_code
_entity_poly.pdbx_strand_id
1 'polypeptide(L)'
;MTNNLYQIFDFIQSKSKVPYSEILKQFTTIAETTITRNLAKLQKEGKILKTKVGKNTFYEIAGKDFIIEYFNKPFFEREAKIYNFDFLANYIPNKTSFLGEKYQILKTQYLDKNILSSYDYKQNLRAIENLLIDLSFSSSKLEGNTYSYLDTEILIKYNNSAQGKTQVETQMILNHKNAIKYIIDNKKEIKLSKQDFQNIHILLGKGLLTENYLGKIRSSEVTIGGSAYTPLDNHFQLEEQFQIFLTKLNEIKNPFEQSLFILVFIPYFQIFIDINKRTSRISSNIPLIKNGLIPFSFLQITDRDYINAILAIYELNDVSLMRDLFVENYLLNMKRYS
;
A
#
# COMPACT_ATOMS: atom_id res chain seq x y z
N MET A 1 36.42 15.69 -9.30
CA MET A 1 35.93 15.57 -7.91
C MET A 1 34.51 15.01 -7.79
N THR A 2 33.76 14.84 -8.88
CA THR A 2 32.37 14.31 -8.91
C THR A 2 32.26 12.78 -8.81
N ASN A 3 33.33 12.03 -9.08
CA ASN A 3 33.28 10.56 -9.22
C ASN A 3 32.98 9.83 -7.90
N ASN A 4 33.54 10.30 -6.79
CA ASN A 4 33.47 9.60 -5.50
C ASN A 4 32.07 9.61 -4.86
N LEU A 5 31.22 10.60 -5.18
CA LEU A 5 29.84 10.66 -4.67
C LEU A 5 29.01 9.52 -5.28
N TYR A 6 29.10 9.37 -6.61
CA TYR A 6 28.39 8.32 -7.35
C TYR A 6 28.93 6.95 -6.98
N GLN A 7 30.24 6.75 -6.89
CA GLN A 7 30.82 5.47 -6.45
C GLN A 7 30.34 5.02 -5.06
N ILE A 8 30.25 5.94 -4.09
CA ILE A 8 29.71 5.62 -2.75
C ILE A 8 28.23 5.27 -2.82
N PHE A 9 27.46 6.00 -3.63
CA PHE A 9 26.04 5.74 -3.86
C PHE A 9 25.83 4.36 -4.52
N ASP A 10 26.53 4.06 -5.61
CA ASP A 10 26.48 2.79 -6.34
C ASP A 10 26.85 1.61 -5.43
N PHE A 11 27.84 1.80 -4.54
CA PHE A 11 28.22 0.78 -3.56
C PHE A 11 27.12 0.52 -2.53
N ILE A 12 26.51 1.56 -1.97
CA ILE A 12 25.38 1.41 -1.04
C ILE A 12 24.19 0.75 -1.77
N GLN A 13 23.97 1.10 -3.05
CA GLN A 13 22.94 0.53 -3.91
C GLN A 13 23.16 -0.95 -4.22
N SER A 14 24.42 -1.39 -4.30
CA SER A 14 24.75 -2.80 -4.55
C SER A 14 24.44 -3.74 -3.37
N LYS A 15 24.18 -3.20 -2.16
CA LYS A 15 24.09 -3.99 -0.93
C LYS A 15 22.85 -3.73 -0.06
N SER A 16 21.89 -2.93 -0.52
CA SER A 16 20.62 -2.54 0.13
C SER A 16 20.74 -1.84 1.49
N LYS A 17 21.58 -2.31 2.42
CA LYS A 17 21.87 -1.72 3.72
C LYS A 17 23.32 -1.99 4.11
N VAL A 18 24.13 -0.95 4.24
CA VAL A 18 25.58 -1.07 4.42
C VAL A 18 26.02 -0.44 5.74
N PRO A 19 26.75 -1.16 6.61
CA PRO A 19 27.32 -0.55 7.80
C PRO A 19 28.40 0.46 7.41
N TYR A 20 28.49 1.56 8.16
CA TYR A 20 29.47 2.62 7.94
C TYR A 20 30.91 2.09 7.92
N SER A 21 31.22 1.11 8.79
CA SER A 21 32.52 0.45 8.84
C SER A 21 32.88 -0.28 7.54
N GLU A 22 31.90 -0.81 6.82
CA GLU A 22 32.11 -1.48 5.53
C GLU A 22 32.29 -0.47 4.39
N ILE A 23 31.60 0.68 4.44
CA ILE A 23 31.85 1.80 3.52
C ILE A 23 33.31 2.28 3.68
N LEU A 24 33.81 2.41 4.91
CA LEU A 24 35.20 2.78 5.16
C LEU A 24 36.20 1.74 4.63
N LYS A 25 35.88 0.45 4.75
CA LYS A 25 36.72 -0.64 4.22
C LYS A 25 36.73 -0.71 2.71
N GLN A 26 35.63 -0.37 2.05
CA GLN A 26 35.56 -0.36 0.59
C GLN A 26 36.34 0.81 -0.02
N PHE A 27 36.26 1.98 0.62
CA PHE A 27 36.79 3.24 0.10
C PHE A 27 38.04 3.72 0.85
N THR A 28 39.02 2.83 1.03
CA THR A 28 40.28 3.13 1.78
C THR A 28 41.12 4.25 1.18
N THR A 29 40.97 4.53 -0.11
CA THR A 29 41.67 5.60 -0.83
C THR A 29 41.01 6.97 -0.70
N ILE A 30 39.82 7.04 -0.09
CA ILE A 30 39.05 8.28 0.12
C ILE A 30 39.13 8.67 1.60
N ALA A 31 39.47 9.93 1.88
CA ALA A 31 39.47 10.43 3.26
C ALA A 31 38.09 10.30 3.93
N GLU A 32 38.06 9.85 5.18
CA GLU A 32 36.84 9.63 5.97
C GLU A 32 35.96 10.89 6.06
N THR A 33 36.57 12.08 6.14
CA THR A 33 35.87 13.38 6.13
C THR A 33 35.11 13.60 4.82
N THR A 34 35.66 13.15 3.69
CA THR A 34 35.01 13.23 2.37
C THR A 34 33.88 12.22 2.25
N ILE A 35 34.06 11.00 2.75
CA ILE A 35 33.00 9.98 2.82
C ILE A 35 31.81 10.52 3.64
N THR A 36 32.09 11.06 4.82
CA THR A 36 31.07 11.63 5.72
C THR A 36 30.31 12.79 5.07
N ARG A 37 31.02 13.70 4.39
CA ARG A 37 30.41 14.80 3.64
C ARG A 37 29.52 14.31 2.49
N ASN A 38 29.96 13.29 1.75
CA ASN A 38 29.21 12.71 0.64
C ASN A 38 27.95 11.98 1.13
N LEU A 39 28.05 11.22 2.22
CA LEU A 39 26.90 10.57 2.86
C LEU A 39 25.89 11.61 3.37
N ALA A 40 26.36 12.70 4.00
CA ALA A 40 25.48 13.79 4.43
C ALA A 40 24.79 14.49 3.24
N LYS A 41 25.49 14.65 2.11
CA LYS A 41 24.92 15.21 0.87
C LYS A 41 23.84 14.28 0.28
N LEU A 42 24.14 12.99 0.15
CA LEU A 42 23.16 11.99 -0.33
C LEU A 42 21.94 11.91 0.60
N GLN A 43 22.14 12.02 1.91
CA GLN A 43 21.04 12.05 2.87
C GLN A 43 20.18 13.31 2.70
N LYS A 44 20.79 14.48 2.51
CA LYS A 44 20.09 15.74 2.26
C LYS A 44 19.32 15.72 0.93
N GLU A 45 19.85 15.05 -0.10
CA GLU A 45 19.18 14.83 -1.39
C GLU A 45 18.06 13.78 -1.31
N GLY A 46 17.83 13.15 -0.16
CA GLY A 46 16.82 12.10 -0.01
C GLY A 46 17.20 10.81 -0.74
N LYS A 47 18.49 10.63 -1.05
CA LYS A 47 19.05 9.49 -1.76
C LYS A 47 19.53 8.38 -0.85
N ILE A 48 19.80 8.63 0.43
CA ILE A 48 20.11 7.57 1.40
C ILE A 48 19.45 7.84 2.75
N LEU A 49 19.02 6.79 3.44
CA LEU A 49 18.61 6.82 4.84
C LEU A 49 19.80 6.41 5.71
N LYS A 50 19.84 6.98 6.91
CA LYS A 50 20.83 6.65 7.93
C LYS A 50 20.12 6.03 9.13
N THR A 51 20.35 4.76 9.37
CA THR A 51 19.78 4.00 10.50
C THR A 51 20.85 3.67 11.53
N LYS A 52 20.51 3.68 12.82
CA LYS A 52 21.41 3.27 13.91
C LYS A 52 20.87 2.02 14.60
N VAL A 53 21.70 1.00 14.77
CA VAL A 53 21.39 -0.21 15.53
C VAL A 53 22.51 -0.43 16.55
N GLY A 54 22.21 -0.19 17.83
CA GLY A 54 23.22 -0.16 18.89
C GLY A 54 24.30 0.91 18.62
N LYS A 55 25.57 0.49 18.61
CA LYS A 55 26.72 1.36 18.27
C LYS A 55 26.99 1.46 16.76
N ASN A 56 26.30 0.67 15.94
CA ASN A 56 26.54 0.61 14.50
C ASN A 56 25.64 1.58 13.74
N THR A 57 26.22 2.26 12.75
CA THR A 57 25.51 3.14 11.80
C THR A 57 25.42 2.43 10.47
N PHE A 58 24.25 2.46 9.85
CA PHE A 58 23.96 1.90 8.54
C PHE A 58 23.50 3.01 7.59
N TYR A 59 23.85 2.84 6.33
CA TYR A 59 23.34 3.65 5.23
C TYR A 59 22.65 2.72 4.23
N GLU A 60 21.44 3.08 3.86
CA GLU A 60 20.61 2.38 2.89
C GLU A 60 20.12 3.39 1.86
N ILE A 61 19.87 2.97 0.63
CA ILE A 61 19.41 3.92 -0.38
C ILE A 61 17.98 4.38 -0.05
N ALA A 62 17.70 5.64 -0.31
CA ALA A 62 16.42 6.29 -0.12
C ALA A 62 15.92 6.87 -1.44
N GLY A 63 14.60 6.92 -1.58
CA GLY A 63 13.95 7.76 -2.57
C GLY A 63 13.53 7.05 -3.85
N LYS A 64 12.66 7.74 -4.58
CA LYS A 64 11.93 7.22 -5.73
C LYS A 64 12.84 6.71 -6.86
N ASP A 65 13.91 7.43 -7.17
CA ASP A 65 14.80 7.10 -8.30
C ASP A 65 15.54 5.78 -8.09
N PHE A 66 16.03 5.53 -6.86
CA PHE A 66 16.65 4.25 -6.55
C PHE A 66 15.67 3.10 -6.60
N ILE A 67 14.47 3.28 -6.03
CA ILE A 67 13.46 2.22 -6.03
C ILE A 67 13.08 1.86 -7.47
N ILE A 68 12.96 2.87 -8.34
CA ILE A 68 12.73 2.67 -9.78
C ILE A 68 13.90 1.91 -10.41
N GLU A 69 15.14 2.30 -10.14
CA GLU A 69 16.32 1.61 -10.69
C GLU A 69 16.43 0.16 -10.19
N TYR A 70 16.16 -0.08 -8.91
CA TYR A 70 16.13 -1.40 -8.31
C TYR A 70 15.10 -2.31 -8.99
N PHE A 71 13.90 -1.80 -9.29
CA PHE A 71 12.86 -2.55 -9.99
C PHE A 71 12.99 -2.61 -11.52
N ASN A 72 13.95 -1.88 -12.11
CA ASN A 72 14.33 -2.11 -13.50
C ASN A 72 15.13 -3.42 -13.67
N LYS A 73 15.71 -3.96 -12.58
CA LYS A 73 16.33 -5.30 -12.60
C LYS A 73 15.26 -6.39 -12.60
N PRO A 74 15.39 -7.46 -13.41
CA PRO A 74 14.50 -8.61 -13.36
C PRO A 74 14.42 -9.22 -11.95
N PHE A 75 13.26 -9.73 -11.56
CA PHE A 75 13.03 -10.17 -10.17
C PHE A 75 13.99 -11.28 -9.70
N PHE A 76 14.44 -12.15 -10.61
CA PHE A 76 15.38 -13.23 -10.32
C PHE A 76 16.84 -12.76 -10.14
N GLU A 77 17.13 -11.49 -10.45
CA GLU A 77 18.44 -10.86 -10.18
C GLU A 77 18.43 -10.02 -8.90
N ARG A 78 17.25 -9.80 -8.31
CA ARG A 78 17.11 -9.05 -7.06
C ARG A 78 17.35 -9.99 -5.87
N GLU A 79 17.88 -9.43 -4.79
CA GLU A 79 18.15 -10.20 -3.57
C GLU A 79 16.85 -10.78 -3.01
N ALA A 80 16.85 -12.07 -2.67
CA ALA A 80 15.70 -12.71 -2.04
C ALA A 80 15.38 -12.06 -0.69
N LYS A 81 14.12 -11.72 -0.47
CA LYS A 81 13.63 -11.09 0.75
C LYS A 81 12.63 -12.01 1.44
N ILE A 82 12.70 -12.07 2.76
CA ILE A 82 11.76 -12.81 3.59
C ILE A 82 10.95 -11.87 4.47
N TYR A 83 9.90 -12.38 5.11
CA TYR A 83 9.11 -11.62 6.08
C TYR A 83 9.99 -10.98 7.16
N ASN A 84 9.79 -9.68 7.40
CA ASN A 84 10.49 -8.89 8.38
C ASN A 84 9.57 -8.57 9.56
N PHE A 85 9.76 -9.28 10.68
CA PHE A 85 8.99 -9.07 11.91
C PHE A 85 9.17 -7.66 12.50
N ASP A 86 10.34 -7.06 12.31
CA ASP A 86 10.64 -5.71 12.82
C ASP A 86 9.83 -4.63 12.10
N PHE A 87 9.36 -4.89 10.87
CA PHE A 87 8.63 -3.89 10.09
C PHE A 87 7.31 -3.49 10.76
N LEU A 88 6.52 -4.50 11.18
CA LEU A 88 5.32 -4.25 11.98
C LEU A 88 5.68 -3.90 13.42
N ALA A 89 6.64 -4.59 14.04
CA ALA A 89 6.97 -4.42 15.46
C ALA A 89 7.41 -2.98 15.79
N ASN A 90 8.22 -2.36 14.94
CA ASN A 90 8.74 -1.01 15.15
C ASN A 90 7.73 0.11 14.89
N TYR A 91 6.61 -0.18 14.22
CA TYR A 91 5.55 0.81 14.09
C TYR A 91 4.83 0.99 15.43
N ILE A 92 4.85 2.20 15.99
CA ILE A 92 4.18 2.52 17.25
C ILE A 92 3.03 3.48 16.95
N PRO A 93 1.76 3.06 17.10
CA PRO A 93 0.60 3.90 16.81
C PRO A 93 0.70 5.28 17.45
N ASN A 94 0.42 6.31 16.66
CA ASN A 94 0.44 7.72 17.07
C ASN A 94 1.82 8.27 17.51
N LYS A 95 2.91 7.50 17.38
CA LYS A 95 4.29 7.96 17.61
C LYS A 95 5.14 7.88 16.33
N THR A 96 5.08 6.75 15.63
CA THR A 96 5.60 6.64 14.26
C THR A 96 4.53 7.11 13.29
N SER A 97 4.93 7.53 12.09
CA SER A 97 3.99 7.88 11.04
C SER A 97 4.57 7.57 9.67
N PHE A 98 3.80 6.84 8.87
CA PHE A 98 4.07 6.65 7.46
C PHE A 98 3.80 7.93 6.68
N LEU A 99 2.75 8.69 7.01
CA LEU A 99 2.47 9.96 6.34
C LEU A 99 3.53 11.04 6.66
N GLY A 100 4.05 11.07 7.89
CA GLY A 100 5.01 12.06 8.35
C GLY A 100 4.51 13.49 8.11
N GLU A 101 5.39 14.34 7.58
CA GLU A 101 5.07 15.74 7.26
C GLU A 101 4.01 15.89 6.15
N LYS A 102 3.86 14.90 5.26
CA LYS A 102 2.86 14.93 4.18
C LYS A 102 1.42 14.90 4.70
N TYR A 103 1.20 14.47 5.93
CA TYR A 103 -0.11 14.58 6.57
C TYR A 103 -0.62 16.02 6.62
N GLN A 104 0.26 17.02 6.81
CA GLN A 104 -0.16 18.41 6.87
C GLN A 104 -0.82 18.89 5.58
N ILE A 105 -0.38 18.38 4.42
CA ILE A 105 -0.98 18.69 3.13
C ILE A 105 -2.44 18.23 3.08
N LEU A 106 -2.71 16.99 3.53
CA LEU A 106 -4.06 16.45 3.62
C LEU A 106 -4.91 17.21 4.63
N LYS A 107 -4.33 17.54 5.79
CA LYS A 107 -5.04 18.25 6.87
C LYS A 107 -5.45 19.66 6.45
N THR A 108 -4.56 20.44 5.83
CA THR A 108 -4.86 21.81 5.39
C THR A 108 -5.97 21.82 4.35
N GLN A 109 -5.89 20.96 3.33
CA GLN A 109 -6.92 20.86 2.29
C GLN A 109 -8.27 20.39 2.83
N TYR A 110 -8.26 19.61 3.91
CA TYR A 110 -9.48 19.18 4.60
C TYR A 110 -10.08 20.24 5.51
N LEU A 111 -9.27 21.08 6.17
CA LEU A 111 -9.78 22.15 7.03
C LEU A 111 -10.25 23.37 6.22
N ASP A 112 -9.56 23.69 5.13
CA ASP A 112 -9.89 24.83 4.27
C ASP A 112 -11.16 24.61 3.46
N LYS A 113 -11.50 23.35 3.24
CA LYS A 113 -12.74 22.98 2.60
C LYS A 113 -13.66 22.44 3.69
N ASN A 114 -14.75 23.16 4.00
CA ASN A 114 -15.95 22.65 4.69
C ASN A 114 -16.64 21.52 3.89
N ILE A 115 -15.84 20.64 3.29
CA ILE A 115 -16.23 19.42 2.64
C ILE A 115 -16.61 18.48 3.79
N LEU A 116 -17.92 18.49 4.03
CA LEU A 116 -18.66 17.33 4.48
C LEU A 116 -18.66 17.09 6.00
N SER A 117 -19.12 18.09 6.76
CA SER A 117 -19.94 17.79 7.95
C SER A 117 -21.23 17.01 7.60
N SER A 118 -21.50 16.75 6.32
CA SER A 118 -22.65 16.03 5.83
C SER A 118 -22.38 15.17 4.58
N TYR A 119 -21.30 14.35 4.54
CA TYR A 119 -21.38 13.13 3.71
C TYR A 119 -22.30 12.15 4.44
N ASP A 120 -23.58 12.53 4.55
CA ASP A 120 -24.61 11.56 4.78
C ASP A 120 -24.71 10.78 3.48
N TYR A 121 -23.95 9.69 3.43
CA TYR A 121 -23.97 8.68 2.38
C TYR A 121 -25.44 8.40 1.93
N LYS A 122 -26.45 8.53 2.81
CA LYS A 122 -27.85 8.34 2.43
C LYS A 122 -28.47 9.47 1.59
N GLN A 123 -28.00 10.72 1.67
CA GLN A 123 -28.64 11.88 1.03
C GLN A 123 -28.08 12.21 -0.35
N ASN A 124 -26.88 11.73 -0.71
CA ASN A 124 -26.29 11.95 -2.02
C ASN A 124 -26.04 10.64 -2.77
N LEU A 125 -27.14 10.00 -3.19
CA LEU A 125 -27.13 8.73 -3.94
C LEU A 125 -26.22 8.79 -5.17
N ARG A 126 -26.19 9.93 -5.88
CA ARG A 126 -25.37 10.12 -7.08
C ARG A 126 -23.87 10.13 -6.77
N ALA A 127 -23.46 10.75 -5.65
CA ALA A 127 -22.06 10.74 -5.24
C ALA A 127 -21.61 9.33 -4.83
N ILE A 128 -22.48 8.57 -4.16
CA ILE A 128 -22.21 7.15 -3.87
C ILE A 128 -22.08 6.31 -5.12
N GLU A 129 -22.99 6.49 -6.09
CA GLU A 129 -22.93 5.72 -7.33
C GLU A 129 -21.62 5.98 -8.09
N ASN A 130 -21.24 7.25 -8.24
CA ASN A 130 -19.97 7.60 -8.88
C ASN A 130 -18.78 7.00 -8.12
N LEU A 131 -18.81 7.04 -6.80
CA LEU A 131 -17.78 6.44 -5.97
C LEU A 131 -17.71 4.91 -6.16
N LEU A 132 -18.86 4.22 -6.17
CA LEU A 132 -18.94 2.78 -6.41
C LEU A 132 -18.34 2.42 -7.77
N ILE A 133 -18.62 3.22 -8.80
CA ILE A 133 -18.07 3.04 -10.14
C ILE A 133 -16.56 3.25 -10.13
N ASP A 134 -16.09 4.39 -9.61
CA ASP A 134 -14.67 4.75 -9.60
C ASP A 134 -13.82 3.70 -8.87
N LEU A 135 -14.26 3.27 -7.68
CA LEU A 135 -13.55 2.27 -6.88
C LEU A 135 -13.59 0.88 -7.52
N SER A 136 -14.75 0.45 -8.03
CA SER A 136 -14.88 -0.87 -8.66
C SER A 136 -14.06 -0.97 -9.93
N PHE A 137 -14.10 0.07 -10.77
CA PHE A 137 -13.29 0.17 -11.98
C PHE A 137 -11.79 0.20 -11.65
N SER A 138 -11.35 1.16 -10.84
CA SER A 138 -9.92 1.39 -10.61
C SER A 138 -9.24 0.21 -9.89
N SER A 139 -9.91 -0.40 -8.91
CA SER A 139 -9.37 -1.57 -8.21
C SER A 139 -9.33 -2.81 -9.10
N SER A 140 -10.31 -3.00 -10.00
CA SER A 140 -10.32 -4.14 -10.92
C SER A 140 -9.28 -3.98 -12.03
N LYS A 141 -9.10 -2.75 -12.55
CA LYS A 141 -8.09 -2.42 -13.56
C LYS A 141 -6.68 -2.77 -13.10
N LEU A 142 -6.34 -2.48 -11.84
CA LEU A 142 -5.04 -2.83 -11.24
C LEU A 142 -4.78 -4.35 -11.12
N GLU A 143 -5.80 -5.19 -11.34
CA GLU A 143 -5.67 -6.65 -11.43
C GLU A 143 -5.72 -7.15 -12.89
N GLY A 144 -5.62 -6.24 -13.87
CA GLY A 144 -5.64 -6.58 -15.30
C GLY A 144 -7.03 -6.70 -15.92
N ASN A 145 -8.09 -6.28 -15.22
CA ASN A 145 -9.45 -6.29 -15.78
C ASN A 145 -9.56 -5.32 -16.97
N THR A 146 -10.14 -5.78 -18.08
CA THR A 146 -10.15 -5.04 -19.35
C THR A 146 -11.42 -4.22 -19.58
N TYR A 147 -12.38 -4.21 -18.65
CA TYR A 147 -13.56 -3.34 -18.76
C TYR A 147 -13.14 -1.88 -18.92
N SER A 148 -13.83 -1.15 -19.80
CA SER A 148 -13.70 0.30 -19.84
C SER A 148 -14.45 0.94 -18.66
N TYR A 149 -14.19 2.23 -18.41
CA TYR A 149 -14.93 2.97 -17.40
C TYR A 149 -16.43 3.01 -17.74
N LEU A 150 -16.78 3.26 -19.00
CA LEU A 150 -18.16 3.29 -19.48
C LEU A 150 -18.85 1.93 -19.33
N ASP A 151 -18.18 0.85 -19.71
CA ASP A 151 -18.71 -0.51 -19.54
C ASP A 151 -18.94 -0.84 -18.05
N THR A 152 -18.04 -0.38 -17.19
CA THR A 152 -18.18 -0.56 -15.73
C THR A 152 -19.38 0.21 -15.19
N GLU A 153 -19.58 1.45 -15.66
CA GLU A 153 -20.75 2.25 -15.30
C GLU A 153 -22.05 1.57 -15.76
N ILE A 154 -22.10 1.08 -17.00
CA ILE A 154 -23.27 0.38 -17.55
C ILE A 154 -23.58 -0.90 -16.75
N LEU A 155 -22.55 -1.68 -16.43
CA LEU A 155 -22.68 -2.89 -15.61
C LEU A 155 -23.21 -2.56 -14.21
N ILE A 156 -22.65 -1.54 -13.55
CA ILE A 156 -23.03 -1.21 -12.17
C ILE A 156 -24.45 -0.63 -12.09
N LYS A 157 -24.84 0.23 -13.03
CA LYS A 157 -26.14 0.93 -13.03
C LYS A 157 -27.27 0.09 -13.60
N TYR A 158 -27.03 -0.63 -14.69
CA TYR A 158 -28.08 -1.32 -15.46
C TYR A 158 -27.96 -2.84 -15.41
N ASN A 159 -26.97 -3.37 -14.69
CA ASN A 159 -26.68 -4.81 -14.64
C ASN A 159 -26.49 -5.44 -16.03
N ASN A 160 -25.98 -4.64 -16.97
CA ASN A 160 -25.78 -5.04 -18.36
C ASN A 160 -24.28 -5.30 -18.59
N SER A 161 -23.93 -6.54 -18.92
CA SER A 161 -22.54 -6.97 -19.10
C SER A 161 -22.02 -6.54 -20.47
N ALA A 162 -20.77 -6.09 -20.54
CA ALA A 162 -20.17 -5.67 -21.80
C ALA A 162 -19.87 -6.87 -22.70
N GLN A 163 -20.05 -6.69 -24.01
CA GLN A 163 -19.75 -7.72 -25.00
C GLN A 163 -18.24 -8.01 -25.05
N GLY A 164 -17.89 -9.28 -25.25
CA GLY A 164 -16.48 -9.72 -25.35
C GLY A 164 -15.72 -9.74 -24.03
N LYS A 165 -16.38 -9.53 -22.88
CA LYS A 165 -15.78 -9.64 -21.54
C LYS A 165 -16.03 -11.00 -20.91
N THR A 166 -15.07 -11.47 -20.13
CA THR A 166 -15.20 -12.76 -19.44
C THR A 166 -16.17 -12.65 -18.26
N GLN A 167 -16.73 -13.78 -17.83
CA GLN A 167 -17.53 -13.85 -16.61
C GLN A 167 -16.70 -13.49 -15.38
N VAL A 168 -15.41 -13.87 -15.35
CA VAL A 168 -14.47 -13.56 -14.27
C VAL A 168 -14.28 -12.05 -14.12
N GLU A 169 -14.05 -11.34 -15.23
CA GLU A 169 -13.90 -9.87 -15.21
C GLU A 169 -15.18 -9.17 -14.74
N THR A 170 -16.33 -9.62 -15.25
CA THR A 170 -17.65 -9.10 -14.86
C THR A 170 -17.88 -9.31 -13.36
N GLN A 171 -17.65 -10.53 -12.86
CA GLN A 171 -17.83 -10.89 -11.47
C GLN A 171 -16.88 -10.10 -10.55
N MET A 172 -15.64 -9.86 -10.97
CA MET A 172 -14.69 -9.05 -10.21
C MET A 172 -15.20 -7.63 -9.95
N ILE A 173 -15.80 -6.98 -10.95
CA ILE A 173 -16.36 -5.63 -10.78
C ILE A 173 -17.55 -5.65 -9.82
N LEU A 174 -18.45 -6.62 -9.99
CA LEU A 174 -19.61 -6.78 -9.10
C LEU A 174 -19.20 -7.09 -7.66
N ASN A 175 -18.13 -7.87 -7.46
CA ASN A 175 -17.56 -8.16 -6.15
C ASN A 175 -17.04 -6.90 -5.47
N HIS A 176 -16.30 -6.04 -6.18
CA HIS A 176 -15.86 -4.75 -5.64
C HIS A 176 -17.06 -3.85 -5.29
N LYS A 177 -18.05 -3.73 -6.19
CA LYS A 177 -19.30 -2.98 -5.93
C LYS A 177 -19.95 -3.45 -4.63
N ASN A 178 -20.11 -4.76 -4.46
CA ASN A 178 -20.75 -5.34 -3.28
C ASN A 178 -19.93 -5.11 -2.00
N ALA A 179 -18.60 -5.24 -2.06
CA ALA A 179 -17.73 -5.00 -0.92
C ALA A 179 -17.76 -3.53 -0.45
N ILE A 180 -17.73 -2.58 -1.39
CA ILE A 180 -17.80 -1.15 -1.06
C ILE A 180 -19.17 -0.80 -0.49
N LYS A 181 -20.25 -1.30 -1.11
CA LYS A 181 -21.61 -1.12 -0.60
C LYS A 181 -21.76 -1.67 0.82
N TYR A 182 -21.19 -2.84 1.10
CA TYR A 182 -21.15 -3.42 2.44
C TYR A 182 -20.48 -2.47 3.45
N ILE A 183 -19.33 -1.87 3.11
CA ILE A 183 -18.64 -0.92 4.00
C ILE A 183 -19.51 0.32 4.27
N ILE A 184 -20.16 0.87 3.24
CA ILE A 184 -21.02 2.06 3.37
C ILE A 184 -22.24 1.76 4.25
N ASP A 185 -22.93 0.66 3.97
CA ASP A 185 -24.17 0.29 4.67
C ASP A 185 -23.91 -0.08 6.14
N ASN A 186 -22.75 -0.68 6.44
CA ASN A 186 -22.41 -1.20 7.76
C ASN A 186 -21.33 -0.39 8.50
N LYS A 187 -21.06 0.87 8.09
CA LYS A 187 -19.95 1.68 8.63
C LYS A 187 -19.96 1.85 10.15
N LYS A 188 -21.14 1.84 10.78
CA LYS A 188 -21.29 1.94 12.25
C LYS A 188 -20.93 0.64 12.98
N GLU A 189 -21.08 -0.49 12.31
CA GLU A 189 -20.92 -1.83 12.88
C GLU A 189 -19.50 -2.36 12.70
N ILE A 190 -18.84 -2.01 11.58
CA ILE A 190 -17.47 -2.46 11.28
C ILE A 190 -16.50 -1.97 12.35
N LYS A 191 -15.70 -2.88 12.90
CA LYS A 191 -14.75 -2.61 14.00
C LYS A 191 -13.28 -2.74 13.58
N LEU A 192 -12.99 -2.94 12.29
CA LEU A 192 -11.64 -3.29 11.83
C LEU A 192 -11.11 -4.54 12.56
N SER A 193 -12.00 -5.52 12.76
CA SER A 193 -11.70 -6.82 13.37
C SER A 193 -11.27 -7.84 12.31
N LYS A 194 -10.71 -8.97 12.75
CA LYS A 194 -10.41 -10.12 11.87
C LYS A 194 -11.62 -10.49 11.00
N GLN A 195 -12.82 -10.58 11.61
CA GLN A 195 -14.04 -10.93 10.89
C GLN A 195 -14.40 -9.92 9.80
N ASP A 196 -14.15 -8.62 10.02
CA ASP A 196 -14.42 -7.59 9.02
C ASP A 196 -13.56 -7.79 7.76
N PHE A 197 -12.26 -8.07 7.93
CA PHE A 197 -11.38 -8.38 6.80
C PHE A 197 -11.75 -9.68 6.10
N GLN A 198 -12.16 -10.71 6.86
CA GLN A 198 -12.63 -11.98 6.29
C GLN A 198 -13.92 -11.79 5.48
N ASN A 199 -14.88 -11.00 5.99
CA ASN A 199 -16.13 -10.69 5.28
C ASN A 199 -15.87 -9.94 3.98
N ILE A 200 -14.98 -8.94 4.00
CA ILE A 200 -14.60 -8.20 2.79
C ILE A 200 -13.92 -9.13 1.78
N HIS A 201 -13.02 -9.99 2.25
CA HIS A 201 -12.38 -10.98 1.39
C HIS A 201 -13.41 -11.95 0.78
N ILE A 202 -14.39 -12.42 1.55
CA ILE A 202 -15.48 -13.27 1.04
C ILE A 202 -16.24 -12.56 -0.08
N LEU A 203 -16.63 -11.29 0.13
CA LEU A 203 -17.32 -10.49 -0.89
C LEU A 203 -16.48 -10.30 -2.15
N LEU A 204 -15.16 -10.12 -2.00
CA LEU A 204 -14.24 -9.92 -3.12
C LEU A 204 -13.93 -11.22 -3.88
N GLY A 205 -13.96 -12.37 -3.20
CA GLY A 205 -13.65 -13.68 -3.76
C GLY A 205 -14.85 -14.48 -4.23
N LYS A 206 -16.08 -14.07 -3.91
CA LYS A 206 -17.29 -14.81 -4.27
C LYS A 206 -17.37 -15.09 -5.77
N GLY A 207 -17.51 -16.36 -6.14
CA GLY A 207 -17.54 -16.80 -7.54
C GLY A 207 -16.19 -16.74 -8.28
N LEU A 208 -15.10 -16.37 -7.59
CA LEU A 208 -13.74 -16.30 -8.13
C LEU A 208 -12.76 -17.24 -7.39
N LEU A 209 -13.02 -17.53 -6.12
CA LEU A 209 -12.29 -18.51 -5.31
C LEU A 209 -13.21 -19.65 -4.91
N THR A 210 -12.59 -20.79 -4.57
CA THR A 210 -13.33 -21.92 -3.98
C THR A 210 -13.80 -21.56 -2.57
N GLU A 211 -14.97 -22.06 -2.18
CA GLU A 211 -15.58 -21.83 -0.87
C GLU A 211 -14.65 -22.21 0.30
N ASN A 212 -13.77 -23.19 0.10
CA ASN A 212 -12.81 -23.62 1.11
C ASN A 212 -11.77 -22.55 1.46
N TYR A 213 -11.51 -21.57 0.58
CA TYR A 213 -10.55 -20.50 0.80
C TYR A 213 -11.19 -19.15 1.15
N LEU A 214 -12.50 -18.99 0.94
CA LEU A 214 -13.18 -17.72 1.16
C LEU A 214 -13.13 -17.30 2.64
N GLY A 215 -12.45 -16.19 2.90
CA GLY A 215 -12.36 -15.56 4.21
C GLY A 215 -11.48 -16.32 5.19
N LYS A 216 -10.70 -17.31 4.73
CA LYS A 216 -9.83 -18.10 5.61
C LYS A 216 -8.39 -17.61 5.52
N ILE A 217 -7.78 -17.39 6.68
CA ILE A 217 -6.34 -17.18 6.75
C ILE A 217 -5.67 -18.46 6.25
N ARG A 218 -4.71 -18.30 5.33
CA ARG A 218 -4.11 -19.44 4.66
C ARG A 218 -3.27 -20.28 5.62
N SER A 219 -3.17 -21.57 5.31
CA SER A 219 -2.28 -22.53 5.96
C SER A 219 -1.21 -23.07 5.00
N SER A 220 -1.19 -22.57 3.77
CA SER A 220 -0.27 -22.98 2.71
C SER A 220 0.65 -21.82 2.34
N GLU A 221 1.81 -22.17 1.80
CA GLU A 221 2.74 -21.21 1.21
C GLU A 221 2.14 -20.52 -0.02
N VAL A 222 2.56 -19.27 -0.24
CA VAL A 222 2.21 -18.50 -1.43
C VAL A 222 3.45 -17.78 -1.94
N THR A 223 3.54 -17.62 -3.25
CA THR A 223 4.57 -16.81 -3.90
C THR A 223 3.93 -15.61 -4.57
N ILE A 224 4.69 -14.52 -4.70
CA ILE A 224 4.23 -13.31 -5.36
C ILE A 224 4.94 -13.21 -6.70
N GLY A 225 4.17 -13.38 -7.78
CA GLY A 225 4.70 -13.26 -9.14
C GLY A 225 5.40 -11.91 -9.36
N GLY A 226 6.61 -11.96 -9.92
CA GLY A 226 7.40 -10.76 -10.24
C GLY A 226 8.08 -10.08 -9.05
N SER A 227 8.08 -10.72 -7.86
CA SER A 227 8.75 -10.22 -6.67
C SER A 227 9.82 -11.20 -6.17
N ALA A 228 10.88 -10.66 -5.56
CA ALA A 228 11.89 -11.43 -4.82
C ALA A 228 11.49 -11.68 -3.34
N TYR A 229 10.32 -11.21 -2.93
CA TYR A 229 9.82 -11.34 -1.57
C TYR A 229 9.01 -12.63 -1.35
N THR A 230 9.33 -13.32 -0.26
CA THR A 230 8.63 -14.51 0.24
C THR A 230 7.88 -14.16 1.53
N PRO A 231 6.53 -14.19 1.52
CA PRO A 231 5.71 -13.96 2.71
C PRO A 231 5.90 -15.04 3.76
N LEU A 232 5.43 -14.76 4.98
CA LEU A 232 5.42 -15.71 6.09
C LEU A 232 4.58 -16.95 5.77
N ASP A 233 5.14 -18.15 5.92
CA ASP A 233 4.51 -19.42 5.58
C ASP A 233 3.75 -20.06 6.76
N ASN A 234 4.27 -19.89 7.97
CA ASN A 234 3.71 -20.48 9.18
C ASN A 234 2.37 -19.84 9.56
N HIS A 235 1.32 -20.66 9.56
CA HIS A 235 -0.05 -20.22 9.89
C HIS A 235 -0.16 -19.54 11.26
N PHE A 236 0.48 -20.08 12.30
CA PHE A 236 0.39 -19.53 13.66
C PHE A 236 1.10 -18.18 13.76
N GLN A 237 2.28 -18.05 13.16
CA GLN A 237 2.98 -16.76 13.13
C GLN A 237 2.22 -15.74 12.29
N LEU A 238 1.58 -16.14 11.19
CA LEU A 238 0.74 -15.26 10.37
C LEU A 238 -0.48 -14.75 11.14
N GLU A 239 -1.16 -15.63 11.88
CA GLU A 239 -2.26 -15.26 12.78
C GLU A 239 -1.78 -14.29 13.87
N GLU A 240 -0.64 -14.55 14.51
CA GLU A 240 -0.06 -13.68 15.53
C GLU A 240 0.27 -12.29 14.97
N GLN A 241 0.97 -12.22 13.84
CA GLN A 241 1.28 -10.95 13.17
C GLN A 241 0.01 -10.19 12.79
N PHE A 242 -1.03 -10.89 12.35
CA PHE A 242 -2.31 -10.27 12.05
C PHE A 242 -3.00 -9.73 13.30
N GLN A 243 -2.96 -10.42 14.45
CA GLN A 243 -3.50 -9.89 15.71
C GLN A 243 -2.73 -8.65 16.19
N ILE A 244 -1.40 -8.63 16.08
CA ILE A 244 -0.58 -7.46 16.40
C ILE A 244 -0.97 -6.30 15.48
N PHE A 245 -1.14 -6.57 14.18
CA PHE A 245 -1.61 -5.58 13.21
C PHE A 245 -2.98 -5.01 13.59
N LEU A 246 -3.96 -5.86 13.92
CA LEU A 246 -5.31 -5.42 14.29
C LEU A 246 -5.30 -4.56 15.56
N THR A 247 -4.48 -4.93 16.55
CA THR A 247 -4.30 -4.14 17.79
C THR A 247 -3.76 -2.75 17.45
N LYS A 248 -2.64 -2.69 16.71
CA LYS A 248 -2.03 -1.42 16.30
C LYS A 248 -2.96 -0.58 15.42
N LEU A 249 -3.64 -1.22 14.46
CA LEU A 249 -4.60 -0.59 13.57
C LEU A 249 -5.69 0.15 14.34
N ASN A 250 -6.27 -0.48 15.36
CA ASN A 250 -7.33 0.10 16.17
C ASN A 250 -6.86 1.23 17.10
N GLU A 251 -5.56 1.30 17.40
CA GLU A 251 -4.97 2.41 18.17
C GLU A 251 -4.65 3.65 17.32
N ILE A 252 -4.51 3.52 15.99
CA ILE A 252 -4.19 4.65 15.11
C ILE A 252 -5.37 5.63 15.06
N LYS A 253 -5.17 6.86 15.53
CA LYS A 253 -6.22 7.90 15.58
C LYS A 253 -6.44 8.61 14.26
N ASN A 254 -5.38 8.81 13.47
CA ASN A 254 -5.47 9.52 12.21
C ASN A 254 -6.05 8.58 11.13
N PRO A 255 -7.24 8.84 10.57
CA PRO A 255 -7.87 7.95 9.60
C PRO A 255 -7.08 7.79 8.29
N PHE A 256 -6.31 8.80 7.87
CA PHE A 256 -5.44 8.70 6.70
C PHE A 256 -4.26 7.76 6.96
N GLU A 257 -3.66 7.87 8.14
CA GLU A 257 -2.59 6.99 8.57
C GLU A 257 -3.12 5.55 8.72
N GLN A 258 -4.31 5.39 9.32
CA GLN A 258 -4.98 4.10 9.48
C GLN A 258 -5.28 3.45 8.11
N SER A 259 -5.71 4.25 7.12
CA SER A 259 -5.92 3.81 5.73
C SER A 259 -4.62 3.35 5.07
N LEU A 260 -3.56 4.16 5.16
CA LEU A 260 -2.24 3.81 4.60
C LEU A 260 -1.63 2.58 5.28
N PHE A 261 -1.83 2.42 6.60
CA PHE A 261 -1.40 1.26 7.36
C PHE A 261 -2.03 -0.05 6.83
N ILE A 262 -3.33 -0.02 6.48
CA ILE A 262 -4.01 -1.14 5.81
C ILE A 262 -3.40 -1.41 4.43
N LEU A 263 -3.16 -0.34 3.64
CA LEU A 263 -2.57 -0.43 2.30
C LEU A 263 -1.19 -1.09 2.30
N VAL A 264 -0.41 -0.88 3.37
CA VAL A 264 0.93 -1.44 3.54
C VAL A 264 0.86 -2.91 3.97
N PHE A 265 0.16 -3.20 5.07
CA PHE A 265 0.38 -4.48 5.77
C PHE A 265 -0.48 -5.64 5.27
N ILE A 266 -1.74 -5.42 4.87
CA ILE A 266 -2.57 -6.50 4.32
C ILE A 266 -1.92 -7.20 3.11
N PRO A 267 -1.39 -6.48 2.10
CA PRO A 267 -0.71 -7.13 0.99
C PRO A 267 0.68 -7.65 1.40
N TYR A 268 1.37 -7.05 2.37
CA TYR A 268 2.67 -7.53 2.85
C TYR A 268 2.59 -8.90 3.53
N PHE A 269 1.56 -9.13 4.34
CA PHE A 269 1.33 -10.41 5.01
C PHE A 269 0.93 -11.54 4.05
N GLN A 270 0.23 -11.19 2.97
CA GLN A 270 -0.51 -12.15 2.13
C GLN A 270 -1.38 -13.08 3.01
N ILE A 271 -2.27 -12.51 3.84
CA ILE A 271 -3.05 -13.28 4.84
C ILE A 271 -3.96 -14.36 4.25
N PHE A 272 -4.47 -14.15 3.02
CA PHE A 272 -5.33 -15.08 2.30
C PHE A 272 -4.56 -15.79 1.17
N ILE A 273 -5.14 -16.87 0.62
CA ILE A 273 -4.51 -17.60 -0.50
C ILE A 273 -4.37 -16.74 -1.77
N ASP A 274 -5.29 -15.80 -1.98
CA ASP A 274 -5.29 -14.81 -3.06
C ASP A 274 -6.13 -13.59 -2.60
N ILE A 275 -6.29 -12.54 -3.44
CA ILE A 275 -7.17 -11.38 -3.20
C ILE A 275 -6.67 -10.43 -2.11
N ASN A 276 -5.42 -10.60 -1.64
CA ASN A 276 -4.82 -9.73 -0.63
C ASN A 276 -4.76 -8.26 -1.06
N LYS A 277 -4.31 -7.97 -2.29
CA LYS A 277 -4.21 -6.61 -2.82
C LYS A 277 -5.59 -5.94 -2.97
N ARG A 278 -6.58 -6.66 -3.50
CA ARG A 278 -7.98 -6.18 -3.59
C ARG A 278 -8.59 -5.92 -2.22
N THR A 279 -8.40 -6.85 -1.28
CA THR A 279 -8.88 -6.71 0.10
C THR A 279 -8.27 -5.48 0.77
N SER A 280 -6.97 -5.26 0.56
CA SER A 280 -6.26 -4.08 1.03
C SER A 280 -6.86 -2.77 0.48
N ARG A 281 -7.01 -2.64 -0.85
CA ARG A 281 -7.55 -1.43 -1.50
C ARG A 281 -8.97 -1.09 -1.08
N ILE A 282 -9.81 -2.09 -0.86
CA ILE A 282 -11.19 -1.86 -0.41
C ILE A 282 -11.23 -1.59 1.10
N SER A 283 -10.50 -2.36 1.91
CA SER A 283 -10.53 -2.18 3.37
C SER A 283 -9.87 -0.88 3.83
N SER A 284 -8.92 -0.32 3.06
CA SER A 284 -8.31 0.98 3.37
C SER A 284 -9.31 2.14 3.33
N ASN A 285 -10.49 1.95 2.73
CA ASN A 285 -11.56 2.93 2.73
C ASN A 285 -12.40 2.94 4.02
N ILE A 286 -12.32 1.90 4.86
CA ILE A 286 -13.10 1.82 6.10
C ILE A 286 -12.78 2.99 7.05
N PRO A 287 -11.51 3.30 7.39
CA PRO A 287 -11.18 4.44 8.24
C PRO A 287 -11.74 5.77 7.72
N LEU A 288 -11.70 5.97 6.41
CA LEU A 288 -12.14 7.20 5.75
C LEU A 288 -13.66 7.33 5.85
N ILE A 289 -14.39 6.29 5.43
CA ILE A 289 -15.87 6.26 5.44
C ILE A 289 -16.41 6.41 6.87
N LYS A 290 -15.81 5.74 7.85
CA LYS A 290 -16.21 5.84 9.27
C LYS A 290 -16.09 7.25 9.83
N ASN A 291 -15.11 8.01 9.36
CA ASN A 291 -14.86 9.39 9.79
C ASN A 291 -15.53 10.43 8.87
N GLY A 292 -16.42 10.03 7.97
CA GLY A 292 -17.10 10.94 7.04
C GLY A 292 -16.18 11.55 5.99
N LEU A 293 -14.98 10.99 5.81
CA LEU A 293 -14.03 11.43 4.80
C LEU A 293 -14.38 10.85 3.43
N ILE A 294 -13.88 11.53 2.39
CA ILE A 294 -13.96 11.08 1.01
C ILE A 294 -13.20 9.76 0.87
N PRO A 295 -13.79 8.72 0.26
CA PRO A 295 -13.05 7.47 0.07
C PRO A 295 -11.97 7.60 -1.02
N PHE A 296 -10.88 6.87 -0.84
CA PHE A 296 -9.72 6.85 -1.72
C PHE A 296 -9.91 5.89 -2.89
N SER A 297 -9.89 6.43 -4.12
CA SER A 297 -9.92 5.67 -5.37
C SER A 297 -8.59 5.70 -6.11
N PHE A 298 -8.31 4.61 -6.83
CA PHE A 298 -7.05 4.42 -7.57
C PHE A 298 -7.15 4.93 -9.02
N LEU A 299 -8.16 5.75 -9.34
CA LEU A 299 -8.52 6.11 -10.71
C LEU A 299 -7.40 6.86 -11.45
N GLN A 300 -6.60 7.65 -10.75
CA GLN A 300 -5.48 8.41 -11.30
C GLN A 300 -4.12 7.70 -11.16
N ILE A 301 -4.11 6.44 -10.71
CA ILE A 301 -2.89 5.65 -10.48
C ILE A 301 -2.64 4.74 -11.68
N THR A 302 -1.39 4.73 -12.16
CA THR A 302 -0.96 3.78 -13.21
C THR A 302 -0.60 2.43 -12.60
N ASP A 303 -0.77 1.35 -13.37
CA ASP A 303 -0.40 0.00 -12.94
C ASP A 303 1.07 -0.06 -12.53
N ARG A 304 1.96 0.59 -13.29
CA ARG A 304 3.40 0.64 -13.01
C ARG A 304 3.71 1.30 -11.68
N ASP A 305 3.10 2.46 -11.40
CA ASP A 305 3.35 3.17 -10.14
C ASP A 305 2.84 2.36 -8.95
N TYR A 306 1.66 1.75 -9.06
CA TYR A 306 1.11 0.90 -8.01
C TYR A 306 1.97 -0.35 -7.77
N ILE A 307 2.40 -1.02 -8.84
CA ILE A 307 3.29 -2.19 -8.75
C ILE A 307 4.60 -1.81 -8.08
N ASN A 308 5.25 -0.72 -8.50
CA ASN A 308 6.49 -0.24 -7.88
C ASN A 308 6.30 0.07 -6.39
N ALA A 309 5.19 0.71 -6.03
CA ALA A 309 4.90 1.03 -4.63
C ALA A 309 4.67 -0.22 -3.77
N ILE A 310 3.99 -1.23 -4.30
CA ILE A 310 3.77 -2.50 -3.63
C ILE A 310 5.08 -3.30 -3.51
N LEU A 311 5.88 -3.37 -4.58
CA LEU A 311 7.18 -4.04 -4.53
C LEU A 311 8.14 -3.36 -3.55
N ALA A 312 8.10 -2.04 -3.43
CA ALA A 312 8.91 -1.30 -2.45
C ALA A 312 8.59 -1.73 -1.01
N ILE A 313 7.30 -1.95 -0.70
CA ILE A 313 6.87 -2.47 0.60
C ILE A 313 7.37 -3.90 0.80
N TYR A 314 7.25 -4.75 -0.23
CA TYR A 314 7.59 -6.17 -0.15
C TYR A 314 9.09 -6.42 0.00
N GLU A 315 9.89 -5.80 -0.86
CA GLU A 315 11.32 -6.12 -1.00
C GLU A 315 12.22 -5.19 -0.19
N LEU A 316 11.76 -3.96 0.07
CA LEU A 316 12.57 -2.92 0.73
C LEU A 316 11.97 -2.45 2.07
N ASN A 317 10.75 -2.90 2.42
CA ASN A 317 9.96 -2.34 3.53
C ASN A 317 9.85 -0.80 3.48
N ASP A 318 9.89 -0.22 2.28
CA ASP A 318 9.81 1.22 2.05
C ASP A 318 8.38 1.62 1.66
N VAL A 319 7.78 2.49 2.48
CA VAL A 319 6.39 2.96 2.31
C VAL A 319 6.31 4.25 1.49
N SER A 320 7.44 4.88 1.15
CA SER A 320 7.50 6.22 0.55
C SER A 320 6.72 6.33 -0.77
N LEU A 321 6.85 5.37 -1.69
CA LEU A 321 6.12 5.39 -2.95
C LEU A 321 4.61 5.26 -2.73
N MET A 322 4.18 4.35 -1.85
CA MET A 322 2.76 4.17 -1.54
C MET A 322 2.18 5.39 -0.84
N ARG A 323 2.93 5.98 0.10
CA ARG A 323 2.57 7.24 0.77
C ARG A 323 2.38 8.37 -0.24
N ASP A 324 3.32 8.52 -1.16
CA ASP A 324 3.31 9.59 -2.14
C ASP A 324 2.13 9.43 -3.10
N LEU A 325 1.91 8.21 -3.61
CA LEU A 325 0.72 7.87 -4.39
C LEU A 325 -0.57 8.15 -3.61
N PHE A 326 -0.66 7.72 -2.36
CA PHE A 326 -1.83 7.93 -1.54
C PHE A 326 -2.13 9.42 -1.37
N VAL A 327 -1.15 10.23 -0.94
CA VAL A 327 -1.35 11.66 -0.69
C VAL A 327 -1.72 12.40 -1.98
N GLU A 328 -0.96 12.21 -3.05
CA GLU A 328 -1.19 12.93 -4.31
C GLU A 328 -2.54 12.60 -4.93
N ASN A 329 -2.92 11.32 -4.95
CA ASN A 329 -4.18 10.87 -5.55
C ASN A 329 -5.37 11.18 -4.65
N TYR A 330 -5.20 11.16 -3.32
CA TYR A 330 -6.26 11.56 -2.42
C TYR A 330 -6.65 13.03 -2.61
N LEU A 331 -5.68 13.92 -2.87
CA LEU A 331 -5.97 15.33 -3.22
C LEU A 331 -6.76 15.46 -4.53
N LEU A 332 -6.52 14.59 -5.51
CA LEU A 332 -7.30 14.54 -6.75
C LEU A 332 -8.72 14.01 -6.49
N ASN A 333 -8.87 12.99 -5.66
CA ASN A 333 -10.17 12.49 -5.22
C ASN A 333 -10.96 13.58 -4.48
N MET A 334 -10.32 14.32 -3.57
CA MET A 334 -10.96 15.45 -2.90
C MET A 334 -11.52 16.48 -3.89
N LYS A 335 -10.82 16.77 -4.99
CA LYS A 335 -11.30 17.70 -6.04
C LYS A 335 -12.44 17.11 -6.88
N ARG A 336 -12.46 15.79 -7.07
CA ARG A 336 -13.47 15.09 -7.87
C ARG A 336 -14.82 14.98 -7.14
N TYR A 337 -14.79 14.83 -5.82
CA TYR A 337 -15.99 14.63 -5.00
C TYR A 337 -16.36 15.84 -4.12
N SER A 338 -15.57 16.93 -4.17
CA SER A 338 -15.97 18.26 -3.70
C SER A 338 -16.88 18.93 -4.70
#